data_AF-A0A938D2L2-F1
#
_entry.id   AF-A0A938D2L2-F1
#
_cell.length_a   1.000
_cell.length_b   1.000
_cell.length_c   1.000
_cell.angle_alpha   90.00
_cell.angle_beta   90.00
_cell.angle_gamma   90.00
#
_symmetry.space_group_name_H-M   'P 1'
#
loop_
_entity.id
_entity.type
_entity.pdbx_description
1 polymer ?
#
loop_
_entity_poly.entity_id
_entity_poly.type
_entity_poly.pdbx_seq_one_letter_code
_entity_poly.pdbx_strand_id
1 'polypeptide(L)'
;LDLPSFALIGSSPEILVRVRDGEVTIRPIAGTRPRGTTPEEDKANEASLLADPKERAEHLMLLDLGRNDVGRVAEANSVRVTESYTIERYSHVMHIVSNVVGRLDTASHDAIDAVFAGFPAGTVSGAPKVRACEIIAELEPETRGAYAGGVGYFAPDGSVDSCIVLRTGIIKDGELHVQAGAGIVADSNPDYEHAECLAKSNALFAAAREAVCVAGEPSFGQ
;
A
#
# COMPACT_ATOMS: atom_id res chain seq x y z
N LEU A 1 1.92 -3.43 16.39
CA LEU A 1 1.93 -4.83 16.83
C LEU A 1 3.16 -5.04 17.69
N ASP A 2 2.98 -5.48 18.93
CA ASP A 2 4.07 -5.85 19.83
C ASP A 2 4.17 -7.38 19.86
N LEU A 3 5.23 -7.94 19.28
CA LEU A 3 5.46 -9.38 19.18
C LEU A 3 6.63 -9.79 20.08
N PRO A 4 6.74 -11.07 20.49
CA PRO A 4 7.73 -11.49 21.49
C PRO A 4 9.21 -11.15 21.20
N SER A 5 9.58 -10.88 19.95
CA SER A 5 10.97 -10.60 19.55
C SER A 5 11.18 -9.29 18.80
N PHE A 6 10.11 -8.62 18.36
CA PHE A 6 10.17 -7.35 17.65
C PHE A 6 8.79 -6.68 17.64
N ALA A 7 8.74 -5.39 17.38
CA ALA A 7 7.49 -4.68 17.15
C ALA A 7 7.37 -4.19 15.70
N LEU A 8 6.15 -4.19 15.16
CA LEU A 8 5.83 -3.46 13.93
C LEU A 8 5.01 -2.22 14.29
N ILE A 9 5.42 -1.06 13.80
CA ILE A 9 4.70 0.20 13.98
C ILE A 9 4.59 0.93 12.65
N GLY A 10 3.37 1.28 12.24
CA GLY A 10 3.18 1.90 10.93
C GLY A 10 1.80 2.49 10.73
N SER A 11 1.70 3.27 9.66
CA SER A 11 0.45 3.87 9.19
C SER A 11 0.35 3.60 7.69
N SER A 12 -0.19 2.43 7.35
CA SER A 12 -0.28 2.01 5.95
C SER A 12 -1.35 2.82 5.21
N PRO A 13 -1.04 3.36 4.03
CA PRO A 13 -2.01 4.09 3.23
C PRO A 13 -2.95 3.19 2.42
N GLU A 14 -2.62 1.90 2.27
CA GLU A 14 -3.22 1.03 1.25
C GLU A 14 -3.68 -0.31 1.82
N ILE A 15 -4.92 -0.68 1.51
CA ILE A 15 -5.47 -2.00 1.86
C ILE A 15 -4.79 -3.07 1.00
N LEU A 16 -4.54 -4.26 1.55
CA LEU A 16 -4.09 -5.40 0.76
C LEU A 16 -5.31 -6.11 0.17
N VAL A 17 -6.12 -6.72 1.03
CA VAL A 17 -7.40 -7.35 0.70
C VAL A 17 -8.36 -7.13 1.87
N ARG A 18 -9.61 -6.83 1.56
CA ARG A 18 -10.72 -6.85 2.51
C ARG A 18 -11.80 -7.80 2.03
N VAL A 19 -12.31 -8.66 2.92
CA VAL A 19 -13.55 -9.41 2.72
C VAL A 19 -14.51 -9.01 3.80
N ARG A 20 -15.68 -8.52 3.41
CA ARG A 20 -16.74 -8.13 4.35
C ARG A 20 -18.09 -8.39 3.70
N ASP A 21 -19.01 -9.01 4.44
CA ASP A 21 -20.35 -9.34 3.94
C ASP A 21 -20.31 -10.10 2.59
N GLY A 22 -19.31 -10.98 2.43
CA GLY A 22 -19.03 -11.76 1.22
C GLY A 22 -18.46 -10.97 0.03
N GLU A 23 -18.14 -9.68 0.17
CA GLU A 23 -17.53 -8.86 -0.89
C GLU A 23 -16.01 -8.76 -0.69
N VAL A 24 -15.25 -9.25 -1.67
CA VAL A 24 -13.78 -9.07 -1.77
C VAL A 24 -13.51 -7.69 -2.35
N THR A 25 -12.65 -6.92 -1.71
CA THR A 25 -12.27 -5.56 -2.11
C THR A 25 -10.74 -5.44 -2.19
N ILE A 26 -10.25 -4.91 -3.31
CA ILE A 26 -8.88 -4.42 -3.49
C ILE A 26 -8.98 -2.98 -3.96
N ARG A 27 -8.14 -2.09 -3.40
CA ARG A 27 -8.20 -0.66 -3.66
C ARG A 27 -6.83 -0.13 -4.03
N PRO A 28 -6.42 -0.25 -5.31
CA PRO A 28 -5.10 0.20 -5.76
C PRO A 28 -4.92 1.69 -5.58
N ILE A 29 -3.73 2.08 -5.12
CA ILE A 29 -3.32 3.48 -4.96
C ILE A 29 -2.05 3.73 -5.76
N ALA A 30 -2.08 4.71 -6.66
CA ALA A 30 -0.91 5.14 -7.41
C ALA A 30 -0.95 6.63 -7.71
N GLY A 31 0.17 7.17 -8.15
CA GLY A 31 0.33 8.58 -8.42
C GLY A 31 0.29 9.44 -7.16
N THR A 32 1.19 10.41 -7.09
CA THR A 32 1.32 11.26 -5.89
C THR A 32 1.52 12.71 -6.29
N ARG A 33 0.80 13.61 -5.63
CA ARG A 33 1.14 15.03 -5.58
C ARG A 33 1.07 15.55 -4.14
N PRO A 34 1.88 16.56 -3.79
CA PRO A 34 1.75 17.23 -2.50
C PRO A 34 0.39 17.95 -2.41
N ARG A 35 -0.12 18.11 -1.20
CA ARG A 35 -1.24 19.02 -0.94
C ARG A 35 -0.83 20.46 -1.25
N GLY A 36 -1.74 21.24 -1.80
CA GLY A 36 -1.52 22.67 -2.03
C GLY A 36 -1.53 23.46 -0.74
N THR A 37 -0.73 24.54 -0.69
CA THR A 37 -0.76 25.51 0.41
C THR A 37 -2.02 26.39 0.35
N THR A 38 -2.65 26.47 -0.81
CA THR A 38 -3.94 27.15 -1.04
C THR A 38 -4.95 26.20 -1.71
N PRO A 39 -6.27 26.46 -1.59
CA PRO A 39 -7.29 25.69 -2.30
C PRO A 39 -7.11 25.68 -3.83
N GLU A 40 -6.60 26.77 -4.40
CA GLU A 40 -6.32 26.91 -5.83
C GLU A 40 -5.15 26.02 -6.24
N GLU A 41 -4.06 26.02 -5.46
CA GLU A 41 -2.90 25.15 -5.68
C GLU A 41 -3.28 23.68 -5.52
N ASP A 42 -4.10 23.33 -4.52
CA ASP A 42 -4.53 21.94 -4.29
C ASP A 42 -5.34 21.39 -5.47
N LYS A 43 -6.21 22.23 -6.06
CA LYS A 43 -6.96 21.89 -7.28
C LYS A 43 -6.06 21.81 -8.51
N ALA A 44 -5.05 22.67 -8.62
CA ALA A 44 -4.08 22.60 -9.71
C ALA A 44 -3.24 21.31 -9.62
N ASN A 45 -2.82 20.92 -8.42
CA ASN A 45 -2.09 19.67 -8.19
C ASN A 45 -2.96 18.47 -8.55
N GLU A 46 -4.23 18.45 -8.13
CA GLU A 46 -5.21 17.43 -8.52
C GLU A 46 -5.35 17.31 -10.04
N ALA A 47 -5.60 18.43 -10.73
CA ALA A 47 -5.74 18.46 -12.17
C ALA A 47 -4.46 18.00 -12.88
N SER A 48 -3.29 18.38 -12.37
CA SER A 48 -2.00 17.96 -12.92
C SER A 48 -1.77 16.46 -12.76
N LEU A 49 -2.16 15.87 -11.63
CA LEU A 49 -2.02 14.44 -11.36
C LEU A 49 -2.92 13.62 -12.30
N LEU A 50 -4.19 14.03 -12.45
CA LEU A 50 -5.14 13.35 -13.33
C LEU A 50 -4.85 13.56 -14.83
N ALA A 51 -4.04 14.55 -15.19
CA ALA A 51 -3.60 14.80 -16.55
C ALA A 51 -2.26 14.13 -16.88
N ASP A 52 -1.52 13.65 -15.89
CA ASP A 52 -0.21 13.04 -16.09
C ASP A 52 -0.33 11.65 -16.74
N PRO A 53 0.14 11.47 -17.99
CA PRO A 53 0.00 10.20 -18.70
C PRO A 53 0.80 9.07 -18.05
N LYS A 54 1.92 9.36 -17.38
CA LYS A 54 2.74 8.36 -16.68
C LYS A 54 1.94 7.79 -15.51
N GLU A 55 1.46 8.67 -14.63
CA GLU A 55 0.74 8.31 -13.41
C GLU A 55 -0.56 7.55 -13.74
N ARG A 56 -1.28 7.97 -14.79
CA ARG A 56 -2.48 7.28 -15.23
C ARG A 56 -2.21 5.89 -15.79
N ALA A 57 -1.10 5.71 -16.50
CA ALA A 57 -0.72 4.42 -17.08
C ALA A 57 -0.29 3.44 -15.99
N GLU A 58 0.51 3.90 -15.02
CA GLU A 58 0.87 3.12 -13.84
C GLU A 58 -0.38 2.71 -13.04
N HIS A 59 -1.29 3.67 -12.82
CA HIS A 59 -2.55 3.39 -12.11
C HIS A 59 -3.44 2.40 -12.87
N LEU A 60 -3.51 2.50 -14.21
CA LEU A 60 -4.29 1.57 -15.04
C LEU A 60 -3.79 0.13 -14.86
N MET A 61 -2.47 -0.05 -14.92
CA MET A 61 -1.83 -1.35 -14.76
C MET A 61 -2.18 -1.98 -13.41
N LEU A 62 -2.17 -1.19 -12.34
CA LEU A 62 -2.51 -1.64 -10.99
C LEU A 62 -4.02 -1.91 -10.82
N LEU A 63 -4.86 -1.11 -11.47
CA LEU A 63 -6.31 -1.35 -11.53
C LEU A 63 -6.62 -2.68 -12.22
N ASP A 64 -5.99 -2.97 -13.36
CA ASP A 64 -6.18 -4.22 -14.09
C ASP A 64 -5.63 -5.42 -13.32
N LEU A 65 -4.52 -5.25 -12.60
CA LEU A 65 -4.00 -6.29 -11.70
C LEU A 65 -4.98 -6.54 -10.54
N GLY A 66 -5.54 -5.50 -9.92
CA GLY A 66 -6.57 -5.65 -8.88
C GLY A 66 -7.83 -6.36 -9.39
N ARG A 67 -8.25 -6.09 -10.63
CA ARG A 67 -9.34 -6.84 -11.30
C ARG A 67 -9.00 -8.31 -11.49
N ASN A 68 -7.76 -8.61 -11.90
CA ASN A 68 -7.30 -9.98 -12.05
C ASN A 68 -7.28 -10.71 -10.71
N ASP A 69 -6.72 -10.10 -9.68
CA ASP A 69 -6.61 -10.67 -8.34
C ASP A 69 -7.99 -10.95 -7.73
N VAL A 70 -8.92 -9.98 -7.73
CA VAL A 70 -10.30 -10.21 -7.27
C VAL A 70 -10.98 -11.31 -8.09
N GLY A 71 -10.79 -11.32 -9.42
CA GLY A 71 -11.41 -12.31 -10.30
C GLY A 71 -10.95 -13.75 -10.09
N ARG A 72 -9.81 -13.98 -9.42
CA ARG A 72 -9.34 -15.35 -9.10
C ARG A 72 -10.19 -16.05 -8.05
N VAL A 73 -10.86 -15.30 -7.19
CA VAL A 73 -11.64 -15.84 -6.05
C VAL A 73 -13.10 -15.44 -6.07
N ALA A 74 -13.49 -14.54 -6.98
CA ALA A 74 -14.85 -14.05 -7.07
C ALA A 74 -15.75 -14.93 -7.96
N GLU A 75 -17.06 -14.91 -7.69
CA GLU A 75 -18.09 -15.49 -8.55
C GLU A 75 -18.00 -14.92 -9.97
N ALA A 76 -18.29 -15.76 -10.96
CA ALA A 76 -18.30 -15.36 -12.36
C ALA A 76 -19.21 -14.13 -12.59
N ASN A 77 -18.71 -13.15 -13.34
CA ASN A 77 -19.40 -11.89 -13.65
C ASN A 77 -19.73 -10.99 -12.44
N SER A 78 -19.15 -11.22 -11.25
CA SER A 78 -19.35 -10.36 -10.08
C SER A 78 -18.32 -9.23 -9.94
N VAL A 79 -17.17 -9.34 -10.63
CA VAL A 79 -16.08 -8.35 -10.55
C VAL A 79 -16.49 -7.03 -11.18
N ARG A 80 -16.39 -5.94 -10.41
CA ARG A 80 -16.75 -4.58 -10.84
C ARG A 80 -15.75 -3.56 -10.30
N VAL A 81 -15.48 -2.54 -11.11
CA VAL A 81 -14.78 -1.33 -10.67
C VAL A 81 -15.85 -0.34 -10.22
N THR A 82 -15.94 -0.05 -8.92
CA THR A 82 -16.98 0.85 -8.38
C THR A 82 -16.52 2.30 -8.34
N GLU A 83 -15.21 2.53 -8.28
CA GLU A 83 -14.58 3.84 -8.37
C GLU A 83 -13.32 3.73 -9.24
N SER A 84 -13.10 4.69 -10.12
CA SER A 84 -11.92 4.71 -11.00
C SER A 84 -11.32 6.11 -11.10
N TYR A 85 -10.01 6.23 -10.96
CA TYR A 85 -9.27 7.49 -11.04
C TYR A 85 -9.82 8.61 -10.15
N THR A 86 -10.28 8.25 -8.94
CA THR A 86 -10.72 9.24 -7.95
C THR A 86 -9.52 9.78 -7.18
N ILE A 87 -9.64 11.00 -6.64
CA ILE A 87 -8.56 11.63 -5.89
C ILE A 87 -8.86 11.53 -4.40
N GLU A 88 -7.96 10.86 -3.68
CA GLU A 88 -8.01 10.80 -2.23
C GLU A 88 -6.96 11.73 -1.62
N ARG A 89 -7.38 12.54 -0.65
CA ARG A 89 -6.53 13.52 0.02
C ARG A 89 -6.14 13.03 1.40
N TYR A 90 -4.84 12.98 1.63
CA TYR A 90 -4.24 12.76 2.93
C TYR A 90 -3.71 14.09 3.49
N SER A 91 -3.10 14.05 4.68
CA SER A 91 -2.61 15.24 5.37
C SER A 91 -1.57 16.02 4.55
N HIS A 92 -0.68 15.32 3.82
CA HIS A 92 0.45 15.94 3.12
C HIS A 92 0.48 15.64 1.61
N VAL A 93 -0.26 14.63 1.15
CA VAL A 93 -0.28 14.20 -0.24
C VAL A 93 -1.70 13.88 -0.72
N MET A 94 -1.87 13.72 -2.03
CA MET A 94 -3.04 13.15 -2.66
C MET A 94 -2.64 12.03 -3.61
N HIS A 95 -3.53 11.06 -3.81
CA HIS A 95 -3.31 9.90 -4.66
C HIS A 95 -4.46 9.66 -5.64
N ILE A 96 -4.14 9.02 -6.77
CA ILE A 96 -5.14 8.40 -7.63
C ILE A 96 -5.54 7.07 -6.98
N VAL A 97 -6.84 6.87 -6.79
CA VAL A 97 -7.40 5.68 -6.16
C VAL A 97 -8.44 5.06 -7.06
N SER A 98 -8.56 3.74 -7.00
CA SER A 98 -9.66 3.01 -7.62
C SER A 98 -10.10 1.88 -6.72
N ASN A 99 -11.35 1.46 -6.85
CA ASN A 99 -11.95 0.43 -6.01
C ASN A 99 -12.47 -0.70 -6.87
N VAL A 100 -11.94 -1.90 -6.64
CA VAL A 100 -12.33 -3.12 -7.32
C VAL A 100 -12.99 -4.04 -6.30
N VAL A 101 -14.18 -4.53 -6.62
CA VAL A 101 -14.89 -5.48 -5.77
C VAL A 101 -15.39 -6.69 -6.54
N GLY A 102 -15.63 -7.78 -5.84
CA GLY A 102 -16.26 -9.00 -6.36
C GLY A 102 -16.96 -9.78 -5.25
N ARG A 103 -17.95 -10.61 -5.60
CA ARG A 103 -18.60 -11.50 -4.63
C ARG A 103 -17.69 -12.72 -4.44
N LEU A 104 -17.24 -13.02 -3.22
CA LEU A 104 -16.42 -14.19 -2.96
C LEU A 104 -17.17 -15.48 -3.37
N ASP A 105 -16.54 -16.33 -4.18
CA ASP A 105 -17.09 -17.65 -4.51
C ASP A 105 -16.91 -18.61 -3.32
N THR A 106 -17.84 -18.54 -2.37
CA THR A 106 -17.85 -19.36 -1.16
C THR A 106 -18.01 -20.87 -1.42
N ALA A 107 -18.30 -21.28 -2.65
CA ALA A 107 -18.32 -22.71 -3.00
C ALA A 107 -16.91 -23.30 -3.13
N SER A 108 -15.92 -22.47 -3.48
CA SER A 108 -14.56 -22.92 -3.81
C SER A 108 -13.47 -22.23 -3.00
N HIS A 109 -13.77 -21.07 -2.39
CA HIS A 109 -12.77 -20.20 -1.77
C HIS A 109 -13.22 -19.66 -0.41
N ASP A 110 -12.26 -19.36 0.45
CA ASP A 110 -12.47 -18.66 1.72
C ASP A 110 -11.71 -17.32 1.80
N ALA A 111 -11.71 -16.70 2.98
CA ALA A 111 -11.02 -15.43 3.21
C ALA A 111 -9.49 -15.53 3.12
N ILE A 112 -8.91 -16.70 3.39
CA ILE A 112 -7.47 -16.94 3.26
C ILE A 112 -7.11 -16.97 1.77
N ASP A 113 -7.89 -17.67 0.96
CA ASP A 113 -7.74 -17.67 -0.50
C ASP A 113 -7.83 -16.26 -1.06
N ALA A 114 -8.78 -15.45 -0.56
CA ALA A 114 -8.91 -14.05 -0.98
C ALA A 114 -7.66 -13.22 -0.68
N VAL A 115 -7.03 -13.39 0.50
CA VAL A 115 -5.77 -12.71 0.82
C VAL A 115 -4.65 -13.14 -0.14
N PHE A 116 -4.52 -14.45 -0.41
CA PHE A 116 -3.51 -14.96 -1.35
C PHE A 116 -3.78 -14.58 -2.82
N ALA A 117 -5.02 -14.27 -3.16
CA ALA A 117 -5.36 -13.77 -4.48
C ALA A 117 -4.73 -12.39 -4.74
N GLY A 118 -4.78 -11.49 -3.75
CA GLY A 118 -4.18 -10.15 -3.82
C GLY A 118 -2.70 -10.09 -3.43
N PHE A 119 -2.16 -11.10 -2.76
CA PHE A 119 -0.79 -11.08 -2.23
C PHE A 119 0.30 -11.52 -3.23
N PRO A 120 1.48 -10.87 -3.24
CA PRO A 120 1.73 -9.52 -2.72
C PRO A 120 1.02 -8.49 -3.61
N ALA A 121 0.74 -7.32 -3.04
CA ALA A 121 0.08 -6.25 -3.77
C ALA A 121 0.92 -5.78 -4.97
N GLY A 122 0.22 -5.38 -6.04
CA GLY A 122 0.85 -4.87 -7.27
C GLY A 122 1.75 -3.65 -7.05
N THR A 123 1.34 -2.74 -6.16
CA THR A 123 2.04 -1.48 -5.84
C THR A 123 3.41 -1.68 -5.19
N VAL A 124 3.68 -2.87 -4.67
CA VAL A 124 4.94 -3.22 -4.00
C VAL A 124 5.70 -4.35 -4.68
N SER A 125 5.16 -4.87 -5.78
CA SER A 125 5.79 -5.93 -6.59
C SER A 125 6.04 -5.42 -8.01
N GLY A 126 4.98 -5.23 -8.77
CA GLY A 126 4.98 -4.75 -10.15
C GLY A 126 4.05 -5.58 -11.04
N ALA A 127 4.09 -5.34 -12.35
CA ALA A 127 3.37 -6.15 -13.33
C ALA A 127 4.24 -6.48 -14.56
N PRO A 128 4.23 -7.73 -15.06
CA PRO A 128 3.54 -8.91 -14.53
C PRO A 128 4.09 -9.35 -13.15
N LYS A 129 3.20 -9.62 -12.18
CA LYS A 129 3.52 -9.79 -10.74
C LYS A 129 4.64 -10.78 -10.47
N VAL A 130 4.53 -11.99 -11.02
CA VAL A 130 5.52 -13.07 -10.82
C VAL A 130 6.91 -12.64 -11.30
N ARG A 131 7.01 -12.10 -12.52
CA ARG A 131 8.30 -11.68 -13.07
C ARG A 131 8.88 -10.49 -12.31
N ALA A 132 8.04 -9.55 -11.87
CA ALA A 132 8.49 -8.43 -11.05
C ALA A 132 9.07 -8.90 -9.71
N CYS A 133 8.43 -9.87 -9.04
CA CYS A 133 8.96 -10.47 -7.82
C CYS A 133 10.28 -11.21 -8.03
N GLU A 134 10.47 -11.90 -9.16
CA GLU A 134 11.75 -12.54 -9.50
C GLU A 134 12.87 -11.50 -9.66
N ILE A 135 12.62 -10.42 -10.40
CA ILE A 135 13.59 -9.33 -10.59
C ILE A 135 13.95 -8.69 -9.24
N ILE A 136 12.95 -8.43 -8.39
CA ILE A 136 13.18 -7.92 -7.03
C ILE A 136 14.09 -8.87 -6.25
N ALA A 137 13.84 -10.18 -6.30
CA ALA A 137 14.67 -11.18 -5.61
C ALA A 137 16.08 -11.31 -6.20
N GLU A 138 16.26 -11.03 -7.50
CA GLU A 138 17.57 -10.98 -8.15
C GLU A 138 18.38 -9.73 -7.73
N LEU A 139 17.71 -8.61 -7.44
CA LEU A 139 18.34 -7.30 -7.21
C LEU A 139 18.50 -6.95 -5.72
N GLU A 140 17.55 -7.31 -4.87
CA GLU A 140 17.61 -6.99 -3.44
C GLU A 140 18.57 -7.94 -2.71
N PRO A 141 19.46 -7.43 -1.84
CA PRO A 141 20.48 -8.24 -1.18
C PRO A 141 19.91 -9.16 -0.09
N GLU A 142 18.69 -8.89 0.37
CA GLU A 142 18.05 -9.54 1.51
C GLU A 142 16.56 -9.76 1.25
N THR A 143 15.97 -10.71 1.97
CA THR A 143 14.51 -10.89 1.97
C THR A 143 13.83 -9.71 2.68
N ARG A 144 12.70 -9.26 2.14
CA ARG A 144 11.94 -8.09 2.66
C ARG A 144 11.34 -8.26 4.06
N GLY A 145 11.28 -9.47 4.60
CA GLY A 145 10.64 -9.73 5.89
C GLY A 145 9.18 -9.27 5.88
N ALA A 146 8.82 -8.35 6.77
CA ALA A 146 7.46 -7.81 6.81
C ALA A 146 7.17 -6.78 5.70
N TYR A 147 8.19 -6.08 5.18
CA TYR A 147 7.99 -5.04 4.16
C TYR A 147 7.33 -5.62 2.91
N ALA A 148 6.38 -4.88 2.31
CA ALA A 148 5.55 -5.33 1.20
C ALA A 148 4.64 -6.56 1.52
N GLY A 149 4.63 -7.00 2.78
CA GLY A 149 3.74 -8.03 3.29
C GLY A 149 2.32 -7.52 3.56
N GLY A 150 1.53 -8.31 4.30
CA GLY A 150 0.19 -7.95 4.76
C GLY A 150 0.09 -8.02 6.27
N VAL A 151 -0.61 -7.06 6.88
CA VAL A 151 -0.99 -7.08 8.29
C VAL A 151 -2.49 -6.82 8.43
N GLY A 152 -3.16 -7.55 9.30
CA GLY A 152 -4.61 -7.49 9.41
C GLY A 152 -5.16 -8.47 10.44
N TYR A 153 -6.45 -8.73 10.35
CA TYR A 153 -7.12 -9.72 11.19
C TYR A 153 -8.14 -10.53 10.37
N PHE A 154 -8.39 -11.75 10.82
CA PHE A 154 -9.52 -12.58 10.41
C PHE A 154 -10.55 -12.59 11.54
N ALA A 155 -11.80 -12.28 11.23
CA ALA A 155 -12.89 -12.34 12.16
C ALA A 155 -13.57 -13.73 12.12
N PRO A 156 -14.23 -14.18 13.21
CA PRO A 156 -14.91 -15.47 13.25
C PRO A 156 -16.04 -15.63 12.23
N ASP A 157 -16.55 -14.53 11.69
CA ASP A 157 -17.60 -14.50 10.66
C ASP A 157 -17.04 -14.67 9.23
N GLY A 158 -15.72 -14.87 9.08
CA GLY A 158 -15.03 -14.99 7.81
C GLY A 158 -14.63 -13.65 7.19
N SER A 159 -14.87 -12.51 7.86
CA SER A 159 -14.38 -11.22 7.38
C SER A 159 -12.85 -11.12 7.55
N VAL A 160 -12.20 -10.44 6.61
CA VAL A 160 -10.79 -10.06 6.71
C VAL A 160 -10.64 -8.57 6.43
N ASP A 161 -9.82 -7.89 7.20
CA ASP A 161 -9.36 -6.54 6.88
C ASP A 161 -7.85 -6.50 7.03
N SER A 162 -7.17 -6.18 5.93
CA SER A 162 -5.71 -6.17 5.88
C SER A 162 -5.19 -4.97 5.10
N CYS A 163 -4.03 -4.49 5.50
CA CYS A 163 -3.28 -3.46 4.79
C CYS A 163 -1.89 -3.97 4.41
N ILE A 164 -1.33 -3.35 3.38
CA ILE A 164 0.04 -3.64 2.95
C ILE A 164 0.99 -3.09 4.02
N VAL A 165 2.07 -3.80 4.33
CA VAL A 165 3.10 -3.31 5.23
C VAL A 165 3.98 -2.29 4.50
N LEU A 166 3.44 -1.08 4.40
CA LEU A 166 4.07 0.14 3.91
C LEU A 166 4.07 1.18 5.03
N ARG A 167 4.99 2.14 4.96
CA ARG A 167 5.12 3.21 5.98
C ARG A 167 5.12 2.61 7.40
N THR A 168 5.85 1.51 7.55
CA THR A 168 5.96 0.72 8.76
C THR A 168 7.43 0.53 9.10
N GLY A 169 7.77 0.76 10.36
CA GLY A 169 9.08 0.43 10.93
C GLY A 169 9.01 -0.88 11.72
N ILE A 170 10.11 -1.62 11.68
CA ILE A 170 10.34 -2.79 12.53
C ILE A 170 11.29 -2.37 13.64
N ILE A 171 10.86 -2.49 14.90
CA ILE A 171 11.71 -2.22 16.07
C ILE A 171 12.20 -3.56 16.60
N LYS A 172 13.51 -3.78 16.56
CA LYS A 172 14.14 -5.01 17.04
C LYS A 172 15.50 -4.67 17.65
N ASP A 173 15.81 -5.25 18.81
CA ASP A 173 17.12 -5.10 19.46
C ASP A 173 17.57 -3.63 19.67
N GLY A 174 16.60 -2.72 19.90
CA GLY A 174 16.85 -1.28 20.08
C GLY A 174 17.03 -0.49 18.78
N GLU A 175 16.93 -1.15 17.62
CA GLU A 175 17.05 -0.53 16.30
C GLU A 175 15.70 -0.39 15.60
N LEU A 176 15.52 0.72 14.89
CA LEU A 176 14.39 0.95 13.99
C LEU A 176 14.82 0.69 12.55
N HIS A 177 14.31 -0.39 11.96
CA HIS A 177 14.48 -0.69 10.55
C HIS A 177 13.34 -0.08 9.75
N VAL A 178 13.68 0.71 8.73
CA VAL A 178 12.73 1.34 7.81
C VAL A 178 13.09 0.93 6.38
N GLN A 179 12.12 0.34 5.68
CA GLN A 179 12.25 0.01 4.26
C GLN A 179 11.24 0.81 3.44
N ALA A 180 11.70 1.32 2.30
CA ALA A 180 10.91 2.08 1.35
C ALA A 180 11.37 1.74 -0.07
N GLY A 181 10.47 1.91 -1.03
CA GLY A 181 10.71 1.63 -2.44
C GLY A 181 9.93 2.59 -3.33
N ALA A 182 10.24 2.53 -4.63
CA ALA A 182 9.59 3.29 -5.68
C ALA A 182 9.22 2.35 -6.84
N GLY A 183 8.11 2.67 -7.52
CA GLY A 183 7.72 1.97 -8.74
C GLY A 183 8.63 2.39 -9.88
N ILE A 184 9.24 1.42 -10.57
CA ILE A 184 10.15 1.70 -11.68
C ILE A 184 9.41 1.43 -12.99
N VAL A 185 9.31 2.47 -13.82
CA VAL A 185 8.74 2.42 -15.17
C VAL A 185 9.80 2.83 -16.20
N ALA A 186 9.48 2.69 -17.49
CA ALA A 186 10.45 2.89 -18.57
C ALA A 186 11.07 4.30 -18.62
N ASP A 187 10.33 5.30 -18.12
CA ASP A 187 10.69 6.72 -18.08
C ASP A 187 11.11 7.20 -16.67
N SER A 188 11.31 6.27 -15.72
CA SER A 188 11.80 6.61 -14.38
C SER A 188 13.20 7.22 -14.41
N ASN A 189 13.42 8.22 -13.55
CA ASN A 189 14.71 8.86 -13.35
C ASN A 189 15.35 8.35 -12.04
N PRO A 190 16.53 7.71 -12.06
CA PRO A 190 17.12 7.09 -10.87
C PRO A 190 17.26 8.02 -9.66
N ASP A 191 17.69 9.26 -9.85
CA ASP A 191 17.88 10.22 -8.76
C ASP A 191 16.54 10.62 -8.13
N TYR A 192 15.52 10.80 -8.97
CA TYR A 192 14.16 11.08 -8.53
C TYR A 192 13.57 9.93 -7.71
N GLU A 193 13.65 8.69 -8.22
CA GLU A 193 13.10 7.51 -7.54
C GLU A 193 13.83 7.24 -6.20
N HIS A 194 15.14 7.49 -6.16
CA HIS A 194 15.91 7.41 -4.92
C HIS A 194 15.48 8.48 -3.91
N ALA A 195 15.30 9.74 -4.35
CA ALA A 195 14.81 10.82 -3.51
C ALA A 195 13.39 10.52 -2.97
N GLU A 196 12.54 9.89 -3.77
CA GLU A 196 11.22 9.43 -3.34
C GLU A 196 11.33 8.37 -2.23
N CYS A 197 12.22 7.38 -2.36
CA CYS A 197 12.46 6.39 -1.31
C CYS A 197 12.90 7.04 0.02
N LEU A 198 13.80 8.04 -0.04
CA LEU A 198 14.26 8.79 1.12
C LEU A 198 13.14 9.64 1.74
N ALA A 199 12.34 10.32 0.92
CA ALA A 199 11.17 11.05 1.40
C ALA A 199 10.16 10.10 2.07
N LYS A 200 10.01 8.88 1.53
CA LYS A 200 9.11 7.86 2.07
C LYS A 200 9.54 7.38 3.45
N SER A 201 10.83 7.12 3.64
CA SER A 201 11.40 6.61 4.90
C SER A 201 11.53 7.70 5.96
N ASN A 202 11.84 8.94 5.57
CA ASN A 202 12.03 10.08 6.49
C ASN A 202 10.82 10.36 7.39
N ALA A 203 9.60 10.08 6.94
CA ALA A 203 8.39 10.24 7.76
C ALA A 203 8.43 9.37 9.03
N LEU A 204 8.94 8.13 8.93
CA LEU A 204 9.07 7.22 10.07
C LEU A 204 10.20 7.65 11.01
N PHE A 205 11.33 8.09 10.46
CA PHE A 205 12.41 8.64 11.28
C PHE A 205 12.01 9.92 12.02
N ALA A 206 11.21 10.78 11.39
CA ALA A 206 10.66 11.97 12.04
C ALA A 206 9.72 11.58 13.19
N ALA A 207 8.81 10.63 12.97
CA ALA A 207 7.91 10.13 14.01
C ALA A 207 8.69 9.48 15.18
N ALA A 208 9.74 8.72 14.89
CA ALA A 208 10.58 8.10 15.91
C ALA A 208 11.35 9.14 16.75
N ARG A 209 11.92 10.17 16.10
CA ARG A 209 12.60 11.28 16.81
C ARG A 209 11.64 12.00 17.76
N GLU A 210 10.43 12.31 17.28
CA GLU A 210 9.39 12.94 18.09
C GLU A 210 9.01 12.05 19.27
N ALA A 211 8.79 10.75 19.04
CA ALA A 211 8.45 9.80 20.10
C ALA A 211 9.53 9.71 21.18
N VAL A 212 10.81 9.74 20.82
CA VAL A 212 11.93 9.77 21.78
C VAL A 212 11.95 11.08 22.57
N CYS A 213 11.68 12.22 21.92
CA CYS A 213 11.60 13.52 22.59
C CYS A 213 10.49 13.52 23.64
N VAL A 214 9.28 13.12 23.25
CA VAL A 214 8.10 13.05 24.12
C VAL A 214 8.30 12.06 25.27
N ALA A 215 8.88 10.88 25.00
CA ALA A 215 9.16 9.89 26.04
C ALA A 215 10.21 10.36 27.08
N GLY A 216 11.02 11.36 26.73
CA GLY A 216 11.97 12.00 27.64
C GLY A 216 11.35 13.07 28.55
N GLU A 217 10.09 13.46 28.33
CA GLU A 217 9.43 14.48 29.15
C GLU A 217 9.05 13.93 30.54
N PRO A 218 9.31 14.66 31.64
CA PRO A 218 9.07 14.17 33.01
C PRO A 218 7.62 13.76 33.30
N SER A 219 6.66 14.29 32.54
CA SER A 219 5.22 14.05 32.70
C SER A 219 4.67 12.96 31.79
N PHE A 220 5.46 12.39 30.87
CA PHE A 220 4.95 11.40 29.94
C PHE A 220 4.88 10.01 30.58
N GLY A 221 3.66 9.48 30.75
CA GLY A 221 3.41 8.15 31.34
C GLY A 221 3.21 8.13 32.87
N GLN A 222 3.07 9.29 33.51
CA GLN A 222 2.65 9.44 34.92
C GLN A 222 1.25 10.05 35.03
#